data_AF-A0A0D8XDU6-F1
#
_entry.id   AF-A0A0D8XDU6-F1
#
_cell.length_a   1.000
_cell.length_b   1.000
_cell.length_c   1.000
_cell.angle_alpha   90.00
_cell.angle_beta   90.00
_cell.angle_gamma   90.00
#
_symmetry.space_group_name_H-M   'P 1'
#
loop_
_entity.id
_entity.type
_entity.pdbx_description
1 polymer ?
#
loop_
_entity_poly.entity_id
_entity_poly.type
_entity_poly.pdbx_seq_one_letter_code
_entity_poly.pdbx_strand_id
1 'polypeptide(L)'
;MKSKKVEAIDSETREVNINVQKQYAKSLQQQIKLLELENSYLRRNLEASSINVPTTSGVILSRGNKVSLNGRDWCRLPPFHPDITKVIEDRIHYYQDCLNYPTRMTTDTSKAEIDEAASVYVQDNAERTQRTCECYQSNAELLQNLEERNQVIRNLEVTLKEKLRTIEEQQERIKLLMQRLEKAEADRHTKQEGDMKSKRALMEEILELQRRLDDLTPALAAKEARIVQLVNERDDLTSKSRNLHEIVAQLQLDLREKEHVDSLYSEKIRSANEDIERARDEVLHLKSESFKWQQKEDELLGNLLTLRNQLKEAQSRHSNDKALHEKTSAENTKLLEENTRLLSEIARIELSREREREQLERDFEAKAHDEIVELRLNVKAHKTQIGILEERLEASIQRCEQLKKELEVYNTTEDAARCERLRIQKELDALQALSRSLSSENRSLREDKVLLAEKIETLENLIVSKENAIAEMEDILITKDKDRQEAMNSAMEELRKQTQREKSSKKSANLRFRSLEFKELSRRVKELSASLDHVDDLQTKIATSDSKKEHVPPSTEISGTYYRRLSSIPESMLSPRHASQKESSCSKCSVIDDVIEMTQKATKALVKK
;
A
#
# COMPACT_ATOMS: atom_id res chain seq x y z
N MET A 1 5.46 -43.27 -31.38
CA MET A 1 6.50 -43.50 -32.40
C MET A 1 7.91 -43.10 -31.97
N LYS A 2 8.18 -41.90 -31.41
CA LYS A 2 9.57 -41.45 -31.13
C LYS A 2 10.45 -42.44 -30.34
N SER A 3 9.94 -43.09 -29.28
CA SER A 3 10.72 -44.03 -28.44
C SER A 3 11.45 -45.13 -29.23
N LYS A 4 10.73 -45.85 -30.11
CA LYS A 4 11.29 -46.95 -30.93
C LYS A 4 12.42 -46.52 -31.86
N LYS A 5 12.55 -45.22 -32.17
CA LYS A 5 13.66 -44.71 -33.00
C LYS A 5 14.92 -44.42 -32.18
N VAL A 6 14.79 -44.16 -30.87
CA VAL A 6 15.94 -44.04 -29.96
C VAL A 6 16.51 -45.43 -29.65
N GLU A 7 15.65 -46.38 -29.30
CA GLU A 7 16.03 -47.78 -29.03
C GLU A 7 16.78 -48.44 -30.20
N ALA A 8 16.40 -48.10 -31.45
CA ALA A 8 17.10 -48.56 -32.65
C ALA A 8 18.54 -48.00 -32.74
N ILE A 9 18.72 -46.69 -32.55
CA ILE A 9 20.03 -46.03 -32.60
C ILE A 9 20.93 -46.52 -31.45
N ASP A 10 20.37 -46.74 -30.26
CA ASP A 10 21.08 -47.34 -29.12
C ASP A 10 21.47 -48.81 -29.38
N SER A 11 20.78 -49.52 -30.27
CA SER A 11 21.17 -50.87 -30.69
C SER A 11 22.27 -50.86 -31.76
N GLU A 12 22.15 -50.04 -32.80
CA GLU A 12 23.16 -49.90 -33.86
C GLU A 12 24.51 -49.42 -33.29
N THR A 13 24.49 -48.43 -32.41
CA THR A 13 25.72 -47.92 -31.75
C THR A 13 26.39 -48.96 -30.86
N ARG A 14 25.62 -49.84 -30.19
CA ARG A 14 26.16 -50.98 -29.43
C ARG A 14 26.77 -52.03 -30.35
N GLU A 15 26.12 -52.39 -31.46
CA GLU A 15 26.66 -53.36 -32.42
C GLU A 15 27.94 -52.86 -33.09
N VAL A 16 28.00 -51.58 -33.48
CA VAL A 16 29.22 -50.95 -34.00
C VAL A 16 30.35 -51.01 -32.98
N ASN A 17 30.10 -50.64 -31.71
CA ASN A 17 31.11 -50.67 -30.65
C ASN A 17 31.61 -52.10 -30.38
N ILE A 18 30.71 -53.09 -30.33
CA ILE A 18 31.05 -54.52 -30.22
C ILE A 18 31.90 -55.00 -31.42
N ASN A 19 31.63 -54.50 -32.63
CA ASN A 19 32.41 -54.84 -33.83
C ASN A 19 33.82 -54.23 -33.78
N VAL A 20 33.94 -52.96 -33.38
CA VAL A 20 35.25 -52.29 -33.17
C VAL A 20 36.07 -53.02 -32.11
N GLN A 21 35.48 -53.41 -30.97
CA GLN A 21 36.15 -54.20 -29.94
C GLN A 21 36.61 -55.57 -30.47
N LYS A 22 35.80 -56.25 -31.30
CA LYS A 22 36.19 -57.52 -31.96
C LYS A 22 37.32 -57.35 -32.97
N GLN A 23 37.39 -56.22 -33.68
CA GLN A 23 38.50 -55.92 -34.59
C GLN A 23 39.79 -55.61 -33.82
N TYR A 24 39.72 -54.79 -32.76
CA TYR A 24 40.84 -54.50 -31.88
C TYR A 24 41.40 -55.76 -31.20
N ALA A 25 40.54 -56.64 -30.68
CA ALA A 25 40.94 -57.91 -30.10
C ALA A 25 41.65 -58.84 -31.12
N LYS A 26 41.19 -58.87 -32.38
CA LYS A 26 41.87 -59.62 -33.45
C LYS A 26 43.24 -59.03 -33.79
N SER A 27 43.37 -57.71 -33.83
CA SER A 27 44.65 -57.03 -34.08
C SER A 27 45.66 -57.32 -32.97
N LEU A 28 45.23 -57.25 -31.70
CA LEU A 28 46.06 -57.66 -30.56
C LEU A 28 46.49 -59.12 -30.63
N GLN A 29 45.59 -60.05 -30.98
CA GLN A 29 45.94 -61.47 -31.17
C GLN A 29 46.95 -61.70 -32.30
N GLN A 30 46.87 -60.92 -33.39
CA GLN A 30 47.87 -60.96 -34.47
C GLN A 30 49.24 -60.43 -33.99
N GLN A 31 49.26 -59.32 -33.25
CA GLN A 31 50.49 -58.73 -32.73
C GLN A 31 51.17 -59.64 -31.69
N ILE A 32 50.42 -60.22 -30.76
CA ILE A 32 50.92 -61.22 -29.80
C ILE A 32 51.55 -62.40 -30.54
N LYS A 33 50.87 -62.94 -31.58
CA LYS A 33 51.39 -64.08 -32.34
C LYS A 33 52.66 -63.76 -33.14
N LEU A 34 52.84 -62.51 -33.59
CA LEU A 34 54.10 -62.06 -34.20
C LEU A 34 55.22 -62.00 -33.16
N LEU A 35 54.96 -61.45 -31.97
CA LEU A 35 55.91 -61.39 -30.85
C LEU A 35 56.29 -62.79 -30.33
N GLU A 36 55.37 -63.77 -30.35
CA GLU A 36 55.65 -65.17 -30.04
C GLU A 36 56.61 -65.81 -31.06
N LEU A 37 56.43 -65.53 -32.35
CA LEU A 37 57.32 -66.00 -33.43
C LEU A 37 58.70 -65.34 -33.33
N GLU A 38 58.76 -64.04 -33.05
CA GLU A 38 60.01 -63.30 -32.84
C GLU A 38 60.77 -63.82 -31.62
N ASN A 39 60.11 -64.00 -30.47
CA ASN A 39 60.72 -64.62 -29.29
C ASN A 39 61.20 -66.05 -29.57
N SER A 40 60.47 -66.82 -30.37
CA SER A 40 60.88 -68.17 -30.80
C SER A 40 62.11 -68.15 -31.69
N TYR A 41 62.25 -67.13 -32.54
CA TYR A 41 63.43 -66.92 -33.40
C TYR A 41 64.66 -66.48 -32.58
N LEU A 42 64.47 -65.50 -31.68
CA LEU A 42 65.52 -65.01 -30.78
C LEU A 42 66.03 -66.11 -29.84
N ARG A 43 65.15 -66.96 -29.28
CA ARG A 43 65.54 -68.12 -28.48
C ARG A 43 66.39 -69.12 -29.27
N ARG A 44 65.99 -69.47 -30.50
CA ARG A 44 66.81 -70.35 -31.37
C ARG A 44 68.17 -69.76 -31.70
N ASN A 45 68.26 -68.45 -31.93
CA ASN A 45 69.55 -67.78 -32.19
C ASN A 45 70.45 -67.75 -30.94
N LEU A 46 69.89 -67.59 -29.75
CA LEU A 46 70.60 -67.73 -28.48
C LEU A 46 71.06 -69.18 -28.22
N GLU A 47 70.20 -70.16 -28.46
CA GLU A 47 70.52 -71.58 -28.34
C GLU A 47 71.64 -71.97 -29.32
N ALA A 48 71.54 -71.56 -30.59
CA ALA A 48 72.57 -71.76 -31.61
C ALA A 48 73.90 -71.05 -31.29
N SER A 49 73.86 -69.93 -30.55
CA SER A 49 75.05 -69.19 -30.10
C SER A 49 75.66 -69.75 -28.81
N SER A 50 75.04 -70.74 -28.15
CA SER A 50 75.48 -71.27 -26.85
C SER A 50 76.31 -72.56 -26.96
N ILE A 51 76.46 -73.13 -28.15
CA ILE A 51 77.19 -74.38 -28.38
C ILE A 51 78.63 -74.08 -28.84
N ASN A 52 79.62 -74.64 -28.11
CA ASN A 52 81.07 -74.63 -28.38
C ASN A 52 81.88 -73.35 -28.06
N VAL A 53 81.90 -72.93 -26.78
CA VAL A 53 83.12 -72.34 -26.18
C VAL A 53 83.41 -73.03 -24.83
N PRO A 54 84.36 -73.97 -24.76
CA PRO A 54 84.81 -74.56 -23.49
C PRO A 54 85.79 -73.62 -22.77
N THR A 55 85.50 -73.28 -21.51
CA THR A 55 86.37 -72.42 -20.69
C THR A 55 87.63 -73.15 -20.24
N THR A 56 88.79 -72.83 -20.81
CA THR A 56 90.11 -73.24 -20.29
C THR A 56 91.05 -72.05 -20.16
N SER A 57 91.23 -71.58 -18.91
CA SER A 57 92.34 -70.69 -18.56
C SER A 57 93.63 -71.52 -18.53
N GLY A 58 94.55 -71.28 -19.48
CA GLY A 58 95.73 -72.13 -19.65
C GLY A 58 96.81 -71.52 -20.55
N VAL A 59 97.75 -70.83 -19.91
CA VAL A 59 99.12 -70.47 -20.36
C VAL A 59 99.48 -70.79 -21.83
N ILE A 60 99.52 -69.76 -22.69
CA ILE A 60 100.21 -69.81 -23.98
C ILE A 60 101.38 -68.81 -23.96
N LEU A 61 102.55 -69.27 -24.41
CA LEU A 61 103.83 -68.58 -24.28
C LEU A 61 104.00 -67.42 -25.27
N SER A 62 104.42 -66.26 -24.77
CA SER A 62 104.73 -65.06 -25.55
C SER A 62 106.05 -65.19 -26.33
N ARG A 63 106.06 -65.90 -27.46
CA ARG A 63 107.10 -65.79 -28.51
C ARG A 63 106.44 -65.58 -29.86
N GLY A 64 106.59 -64.37 -30.40
CA GLY A 64 105.77 -63.90 -31.50
C GLY A 64 106.38 -64.09 -32.89
N ASN A 65 105.65 -63.60 -33.89
CA ASN A 65 106.22 -63.01 -35.09
C ASN A 65 105.27 -61.92 -35.60
N LYS A 66 105.71 -60.65 -35.59
CA LYS A 66 105.08 -59.58 -36.38
C LYS A 66 105.81 -59.52 -37.71
N VAL A 67 105.20 -60.05 -38.77
CA VAL A 67 105.76 -59.95 -40.12
C VAL A 67 105.61 -58.50 -40.60
N SER A 68 106.74 -57.84 -40.89
CA SER A 68 106.76 -56.45 -41.34
C SER A 68 106.48 -56.37 -42.85
N LEU A 69 105.45 -55.61 -43.24
CA LEU A 69 105.18 -55.26 -44.64
C LEU A 69 106.11 -54.11 -45.09
N ASN A 70 107.39 -54.41 -45.24
CA ASN A 70 108.37 -53.53 -45.91
C ASN A 70 109.53 -54.36 -46.49
N GLY A 71 109.55 -54.52 -47.81
CA GLY A 71 110.54 -55.36 -48.50
C GLY A 71 111.89 -54.68 -48.71
N ARG A 72 112.79 -54.73 -47.71
CA ARG A 72 114.21 -54.34 -47.88
C ARG A 72 115.26 -55.29 -47.28
N ASP A 73 114.91 -56.17 -46.35
CA ASP A 73 115.90 -56.91 -45.53
C ASP A 73 116.04 -58.41 -45.87
N TRP A 74 115.93 -58.81 -47.14
CA TRP A 74 116.04 -60.23 -47.57
C TRP A 74 117.48 -60.69 -47.93
N CYS A 75 118.51 -59.97 -47.48
CA CYS A 75 119.91 -60.31 -47.75
C CYS A 75 120.82 -60.20 -46.50
N ARG A 76 120.58 -61.03 -45.48
CA ARG A 76 121.57 -61.31 -44.42
C ARG A 76 121.60 -62.82 -44.10
N LEU A 77 122.73 -63.46 -44.39
CA LEU A 77 123.04 -64.83 -43.98
C LEU A 77 123.39 -64.91 -42.48
N PRO A 78 123.35 -66.10 -41.85
CA PRO A 78 123.71 -66.28 -40.45
C PRO A 78 125.17 -65.85 -40.14
N PRO A 79 125.46 -65.32 -38.93
CA PRO A 79 126.74 -64.67 -38.62
C PRO A 79 127.90 -65.65 -38.32
N PHE A 80 127.88 -66.86 -38.87
CA PHE A 80 129.00 -67.80 -38.88
C PHE A 80 128.98 -68.62 -40.17
N HIS A 81 129.59 -68.06 -41.22
CA HIS A 81 129.99 -68.78 -42.43
C HIS A 81 131.44 -68.39 -42.73
N PRO A 82 132.34 -69.33 -43.08
CA PRO A 82 133.67 -68.97 -43.54
C PRO A 82 133.57 -68.11 -44.80
N ASP A 83 134.50 -67.16 -44.94
CA ASP A 83 134.51 -66.21 -46.04
C ASP A 83 134.61 -66.94 -47.40
N ILE A 84 133.56 -66.84 -48.20
CA ILE A 84 133.45 -67.53 -49.50
C ILE A 84 134.56 -67.05 -50.46
N THR A 85 135.03 -65.82 -50.29
CA THR A 85 136.18 -65.27 -51.03
C THR A 85 137.43 -66.13 -50.80
N LYS A 86 137.73 -66.47 -49.54
CA LYS A 86 138.90 -67.29 -49.18
C LYS A 86 138.75 -68.75 -49.61
N VAL A 87 137.53 -69.30 -49.50
CA VAL A 87 137.24 -70.67 -49.99
C VAL A 87 137.38 -70.77 -51.52
N ILE A 88 137.28 -69.66 -52.25
CA ILE A 88 137.56 -69.58 -53.69
C ILE A 88 139.06 -69.36 -53.93
N GLU A 89 139.74 -68.48 -53.19
CA GLU A 89 141.18 -68.24 -53.31
C GLU A 89 142.02 -69.52 -53.03
N ASP A 90 141.76 -70.21 -51.92
CA ASP A 90 142.42 -71.49 -51.57
C ASP A 90 142.20 -72.57 -52.65
N ARG A 91 141.05 -72.54 -53.32
CA ARG A 91 140.67 -73.53 -54.35
C ARG A 91 141.17 -73.19 -55.75
N ILE A 92 141.45 -71.91 -56.03
CA ILE A 92 142.16 -71.46 -57.23
C ILE A 92 143.64 -71.83 -57.12
N HIS A 93 144.27 -71.58 -55.96
CA HIS A 93 145.68 -71.94 -55.73
C HIS A 93 145.96 -73.44 -55.91
N TYR A 94 145.05 -74.33 -55.51
CA TYR A 94 145.23 -75.79 -55.69
C TYR A 94 145.28 -76.25 -57.17
N TYR A 95 144.75 -75.47 -58.12
CA TYR A 95 144.74 -75.83 -59.54
C TYR A 95 145.76 -75.08 -60.40
N GLN A 96 146.50 -74.11 -59.83
CA GLN A 96 147.37 -73.21 -60.59
C GLN A 96 148.85 -73.66 -60.65
N ASP A 97 149.29 -74.53 -59.73
CA ASP A 97 150.65 -75.10 -59.72
C ASP A 97 150.84 -76.31 -60.67
N CYS A 98 149.77 -76.87 -61.23
CA CYS A 98 149.82 -78.08 -62.06
C CYS A 98 149.88 -77.81 -63.59
N LEU A 99 149.91 -76.55 -64.04
CA LEU A 99 149.81 -76.18 -65.46
C LEU A 99 150.79 -75.05 -65.88
N ASN A 100 152.09 -75.19 -65.59
CA ASN A 100 153.13 -74.30 -66.14
C ASN A 100 154.50 -74.99 -66.34
N TYR A 101 154.59 -75.86 -67.35
CA TYR A 101 155.87 -76.24 -67.97
C TYR A 101 155.74 -76.30 -69.51
N PRO A 102 155.96 -75.18 -70.22
CA PRO A 102 156.20 -75.19 -71.66
C PRO A 102 157.68 -75.48 -71.97
N THR A 103 157.98 -75.79 -73.24
CA THR A 103 159.35 -75.94 -73.79
C THR A 103 160.01 -77.29 -73.39
N ARG A 104 160.68 -78.05 -74.27
CA ARG A 104 161.18 -77.77 -75.64
C ARG A 104 161.13 -79.02 -76.52
N MET A 105 161.05 -78.84 -77.84
CA MET A 105 161.42 -79.89 -78.78
C MET A 105 162.94 -79.89 -79.02
N THR A 106 163.54 -81.06 -79.17
CA THR A 106 164.84 -81.25 -79.83
C THR A 106 164.81 -82.55 -80.62
N THR A 107 164.98 -82.44 -81.94
CA THR A 107 165.35 -83.54 -82.82
C THR A 107 166.89 -83.63 -82.90
N ASP A 108 167.37 -84.68 -83.60
CA ASP A 108 168.66 -84.73 -84.33
C ASP A 108 169.98 -85.10 -83.61
N THR A 109 170.47 -86.29 -84.03
CA THR A 109 171.85 -86.61 -84.47
C THR A 109 173.05 -86.64 -83.51
N SER A 110 173.52 -87.86 -83.23
CA SER A 110 174.90 -88.37 -83.43
C SER A 110 174.85 -89.90 -83.25
N LYS A 111 175.51 -90.81 -83.99
CA LYS A 111 176.51 -90.79 -85.08
C LYS A 111 177.98 -90.48 -84.70
N ALA A 112 178.61 -91.48 -84.07
CA ALA A 112 179.99 -91.94 -84.26
C ALA A 112 179.92 -93.48 -84.15
N GLU A 113 180.51 -94.37 -84.96
CA GLU A 113 181.77 -94.35 -85.76
C GLU A 113 183.04 -94.26 -84.89
N ILE A 114 183.52 -95.44 -84.47
CA ILE A 114 184.93 -95.77 -84.25
C ILE A 114 185.17 -97.15 -84.88
N ASP A 115 186.25 -97.29 -85.62
CA ASP A 115 186.57 -98.44 -86.48
C ASP A 115 187.47 -99.50 -85.82
N GLU A 116 187.59 -100.62 -86.53
CA GLU A 116 188.82 -101.38 -86.78
C GLU A 116 189.80 -101.71 -85.63
N ALA A 117 189.92 -103.01 -85.35
CA ALA A 117 191.21 -103.63 -85.06
C ALA A 117 191.23 -105.10 -85.50
N ALA A 118 192.07 -105.45 -86.46
CA ALA A 118 192.35 -106.84 -86.81
C ALA A 118 193.46 -107.43 -85.91
N SER A 119 193.47 -108.76 -85.73
CA SER A 119 194.67 -109.48 -85.31
C SER A 119 194.66 -110.90 -85.84
N VAL A 120 195.41 -111.12 -86.92
CA VAL A 120 195.86 -112.45 -87.32
C VAL A 120 197.14 -112.74 -86.54
N TYR A 121 197.24 -113.90 -85.91
CA TYR A 121 198.53 -114.54 -85.71
C TYR A 121 198.44 -116.04 -86.02
N VAL A 122 199.57 -116.56 -86.51
CA VAL A 122 199.76 -117.82 -87.22
C VAL A 122 201.13 -118.38 -86.81
N GLN A 123 201.43 -119.64 -87.17
CA GLN A 123 202.72 -120.33 -87.00
C GLN A 123 203.06 -120.81 -85.56
N ASP A 124 203.93 -121.81 -85.35
CA ASP A 124 204.69 -122.60 -86.35
C ASP A 124 204.86 -124.09 -85.99
N ASN A 125 205.43 -124.85 -86.94
CA ASN A 125 205.92 -126.21 -86.77
C ASN A 125 207.35 -126.24 -86.17
N ALA A 126 207.77 -127.43 -85.70
CA ALA A 126 209.18 -127.77 -85.47
C ALA A 126 209.48 -129.18 -86.00
N GLU A 127 210.74 -129.47 -86.33
CA GLU A 127 211.12 -130.61 -87.21
C GLU A 127 211.90 -131.77 -86.54
N ARG A 128 211.95 -132.89 -87.27
CA ARG A 128 213.15 -133.72 -87.54
C ARG A 128 213.75 -134.70 -86.49
N THR A 129 213.46 -135.97 -86.76
CA THR A 129 214.41 -137.09 -87.04
C THR A 129 215.30 -137.76 -85.96
N GLN A 130 215.20 -139.10 -85.99
CA GLN A 130 216.25 -140.13 -85.89
C GLN A 130 216.75 -140.68 -84.53
N ARG A 131 216.41 -141.98 -84.35
CA ARG A 131 217.24 -143.14 -83.96
C ARG A 131 217.29 -143.62 -82.50
N THR A 132 217.00 -144.93 -82.39
CA THR A 132 217.45 -145.96 -81.42
C THR A 132 216.98 -145.91 -79.96
N CYS A 133 216.31 -147.01 -79.54
CA CYS A 133 215.99 -147.45 -78.17
C CYS A 133 215.04 -146.53 -77.34
N GLU A 134 213.96 -147.00 -76.69
CA GLU A 134 213.38 -148.34 -76.51
C GLU A 134 211.84 -148.31 -76.70
N CYS A 135 211.20 -149.45 -77.01
CA CYS A 135 209.96 -149.45 -77.79
C CYS A 135 208.64 -149.79 -77.05
N TYR A 136 208.31 -149.17 -75.90
CA TYR A 136 206.99 -149.40 -75.27
C TYR A 136 206.24 -148.23 -74.59
N GLN A 137 206.86 -147.08 -74.27
CA GLN A 137 206.20 -146.07 -73.41
C GLN A 137 205.35 -145.01 -74.15
N SER A 138 205.75 -144.54 -75.34
CA SER A 138 205.16 -143.34 -75.97
C SER A 138 203.69 -143.46 -76.42
N ASN A 139 203.17 -144.66 -76.66
CA ASN A 139 201.77 -144.84 -77.12
C ASN A 139 200.70 -144.46 -76.07
N ALA A 140 201.04 -144.39 -74.78
CA ALA A 140 200.08 -144.07 -73.73
C ALA A 140 199.66 -142.59 -73.74
N GLU A 141 200.61 -141.67 -73.92
CA GLU A 141 200.39 -140.23 -73.81
C GLU A 141 199.47 -139.69 -74.92
N LEU A 142 199.56 -140.25 -76.13
CA LEU A 142 198.70 -139.87 -77.25
C LEU A 142 197.24 -140.30 -77.04
N LEU A 143 197.02 -141.49 -76.46
CA LEU A 143 195.68 -141.97 -76.12
C LEU A 143 195.05 -141.08 -75.04
N GLN A 144 195.79 -140.75 -73.98
CA GLN A 144 195.31 -139.85 -72.92
C GLN A 144 194.91 -138.47 -73.48
N ASN A 145 195.72 -137.86 -74.35
CA ASN A 145 195.40 -136.57 -74.97
C ASN A 145 194.11 -136.60 -75.83
N LEU A 146 193.84 -137.73 -76.51
CA LEU A 146 192.60 -137.92 -77.26
C LEU A 146 191.40 -138.14 -76.33
N GLU A 147 191.59 -138.87 -75.23
CA GLU A 147 190.55 -139.16 -74.25
C GLU A 147 190.14 -137.89 -73.47
N GLU A 148 191.10 -137.04 -73.10
CA GLU A 148 190.87 -135.71 -72.53
C GLU A 148 190.11 -134.78 -73.50
N ARG A 149 190.50 -134.74 -74.78
CA ARG A 149 189.75 -133.96 -75.80
C ARG A 149 188.32 -134.49 -76.00
N ASN A 150 188.13 -135.81 -76.02
CA ASN A 150 186.80 -136.42 -76.07
C ASN A 150 185.98 -136.16 -74.79
N GLN A 151 186.63 -135.92 -73.64
CA GLN A 151 185.96 -135.47 -72.43
C GLN A 151 185.53 -134.00 -72.51
N VAL A 152 186.38 -133.12 -73.05
CA VAL A 152 186.03 -131.71 -73.31
C VAL A 152 184.86 -131.59 -74.29
N ILE A 153 184.86 -132.37 -75.39
CA ILE A 153 183.74 -132.39 -76.35
C ILE A 153 182.44 -132.85 -75.67
N ARG A 154 182.46 -133.93 -74.89
CA ARG A 154 181.29 -134.41 -74.13
C ARG A 154 180.77 -133.37 -73.13
N ASN A 155 181.66 -132.66 -72.45
CA ASN A 155 181.28 -131.56 -71.55
C ASN A 155 180.62 -130.41 -72.32
N LEU A 156 181.18 -130.01 -73.47
CA LEU A 156 180.60 -128.96 -74.33
C LEU A 156 179.21 -129.38 -74.84
N GLU A 157 179.04 -130.62 -75.30
CA GLU A 157 177.73 -131.15 -75.69
C GLU A 157 176.69 -131.07 -74.57
N VAL A 158 177.06 -131.40 -73.33
CA VAL A 158 176.17 -131.30 -72.16
C VAL A 158 175.77 -129.83 -71.95
N THR A 159 176.75 -128.91 -71.90
CA THR A 159 176.43 -127.48 -71.71
C THR A 159 175.57 -126.92 -72.85
N LEU A 160 175.77 -127.37 -74.10
CA LEU A 160 174.97 -126.92 -75.24
C LEU A 160 173.53 -127.46 -75.17
N LYS A 161 173.34 -128.72 -74.75
CA LYS A 161 172.01 -129.30 -74.47
C LYS A 161 171.30 -128.57 -73.31
N GLU A 162 172.03 -128.17 -72.27
CA GLU A 162 171.51 -127.32 -71.20
C GLU A 162 171.13 -125.92 -71.70
N LYS A 163 171.96 -125.28 -72.52
CA LYS A 163 171.63 -123.97 -73.11
C LYS A 163 170.39 -124.05 -74.00
N LEU A 164 170.24 -125.09 -74.83
CA LEU A 164 169.03 -125.33 -75.62
C LEU A 164 167.79 -125.44 -74.72
N ARG A 165 167.83 -126.23 -73.64
CA ARG A 165 166.72 -126.29 -72.66
C ARG A 165 166.40 -124.91 -72.07
N THR A 166 167.41 -124.13 -71.65
CA THR A 166 167.14 -122.78 -71.12
C THR A 166 166.56 -121.82 -72.15
N ILE A 167 166.81 -122.05 -73.45
CA ILE A 167 166.20 -121.29 -74.55
C ILE A 167 164.75 -121.74 -74.77
N GLU A 168 164.47 -123.04 -74.70
CA GLU A 168 163.11 -123.60 -74.78
C GLU A 168 162.24 -123.10 -73.61
N GLU A 169 162.75 -123.18 -72.38
CA GLU A 169 162.11 -122.61 -71.17
C GLU A 169 161.86 -121.10 -71.30
N GLN A 170 162.81 -120.34 -71.88
CA GLN A 170 162.62 -118.92 -72.17
C GLN A 170 161.56 -118.68 -73.23
N GLN A 171 161.49 -119.50 -74.30
CA GLN A 171 160.46 -119.39 -75.33
C GLN A 171 159.07 -119.71 -74.78
N GLU A 172 158.91 -120.73 -73.94
CA GLU A 172 157.64 -121.01 -73.26
C GLU A 172 157.24 -119.89 -72.30
N ARG A 173 158.21 -119.37 -71.53
CA ARG A 173 157.99 -118.21 -70.66
C ARG A 173 157.59 -116.95 -71.45
N ILE A 174 158.17 -116.71 -72.62
CA ILE A 174 157.78 -115.63 -73.52
C ILE A 174 156.36 -115.84 -74.04
N LYS A 175 155.99 -117.04 -74.53
CA LYS A 175 154.62 -117.37 -74.97
C LYS A 175 153.60 -117.13 -73.84
N LEU A 176 153.90 -117.57 -72.62
CA LEU A 176 153.02 -117.38 -71.45
C LEU A 176 152.90 -115.89 -71.07
N LEU A 177 153.97 -115.11 -71.20
CA LEU A 177 153.95 -113.67 -70.95
C LEU A 177 153.17 -112.92 -72.05
N MET A 178 153.29 -113.32 -73.32
CA MET A 178 152.48 -112.77 -74.41
C MET A 178 150.99 -113.03 -74.19
N GLN A 179 150.58 -114.27 -73.90
CA GLN A 179 149.18 -114.60 -73.60
C GLN A 179 148.63 -113.84 -72.38
N ARG A 180 149.47 -113.56 -71.38
CA ARG A 180 149.10 -112.71 -70.23
C ARG A 180 148.98 -111.23 -70.61
N LEU A 181 149.81 -110.74 -71.52
CA LEU A 181 149.74 -109.38 -72.05
C LEU A 181 148.49 -109.18 -72.90
N GLU A 182 148.27 -110.06 -73.90
CA GLU A 182 147.07 -110.08 -74.75
C GLU A 182 145.78 -110.11 -73.92
N LYS A 183 145.74 -110.95 -72.87
CA LYS A 183 144.60 -110.97 -71.95
C LYS A 183 144.47 -109.66 -71.16
N ALA A 184 145.55 -109.12 -70.61
CA ALA A 184 145.51 -107.86 -69.87
C ALA A 184 145.09 -106.66 -70.76
N GLU A 185 145.45 -106.69 -72.03
CA GLU A 185 145.02 -105.72 -73.04
C GLU A 185 143.54 -105.89 -73.39
N ALA A 186 143.03 -107.12 -73.55
CA ALA A 186 141.61 -107.41 -73.74
C ALA A 186 140.75 -107.03 -72.51
N ASP A 187 141.20 -107.36 -71.31
CA ASP A 187 140.55 -106.98 -70.03
C ASP A 187 140.55 -105.44 -69.87
N ARG A 188 141.64 -104.75 -70.28
CA ARG A 188 141.70 -103.28 -70.33
C ARG A 188 140.75 -102.70 -71.38
N HIS A 189 140.69 -103.25 -72.60
CA HIS A 189 139.83 -102.76 -73.67
C HIS A 189 138.34 -102.92 -73.31
N THR A 190 137.95 -104.08 -72.80
CA THR A 190 136.57 -104.33 -72.35
C THR A 190 136.17 -103.44 -71.18
N LYS A 191 137.07 -103.17 -70.23
CA LYS A 191 136.84 -102.17 -69.18
C LYS A 191 136.70 -100.76 -69.75
N GLN A 192 137.61 -100.33 -70.62
CA GLN A 192 137.56 -99.01 -71.27
C GLN A 192 136.28 -98.83 -72.09
N GLU A 193 135.79 -99.88 -72.75
CA GLU A 193 134.46 -99.88 -73.37
C GLU A 193 133.32 -99.76 -72.37
N GLY A 194 133.38 -100.45 -71.22
CA GLY A 194 132.41 -100.34 -70.14
C GLY A 194 132.34 -98.91 -69.58
N ASP A 195 133.49 -98.33 -69.28
CA ASP A 195 133.63 -96.95 -68.81
C ASP A 195 133.11 -95.96 -69.87
N MET A 196 133.37 -96.20 -71.17
CA MET A 196 132.85 -95.39 -72.29
C MET A 196 131.38 -95.65 -72.64
N LYS A 197 130.76 -96.73 -72.17
CA LYS A 197 129.31 -96.97 -72.23
C LYS A 197 128.62 -96.25 -71.06
N SER A 198 129.16 -96.39 -69.85
CA SER A 198 128.71 -95.66 -68.65
C SER A 198 128.77 -94.14 -68.84
N LYS A 199 129.91 -93.61 -69.33
CA LYS A 199 130.07 -92.19 -69.64
C LYS A 199 129.06 -91.66 -70.66
N ARG A 200 128.65 -92.47 -71.64
CA ARG A 200 127.59 -92.09 -72.61
C ARG A 200 126.22 -92.06 -71.97
N ALA A 201 125.84 -93.09 -71.21
CA ALA A 201 124.57 -93.11 -70.48
C ALA A 201 124.43 -91.91 -69.52
N LEU A 202 125.48 -91.58 -68.77
CA LEU A 202 125.50 -90.40 -67.89
C LEU A 202 125.43 -89.08 -68.68
N MET A 203 126.04 -89.01 -69.86
CA MET A 203 125.96 -87.82 -70.72
C MET A 203 124.57 -87.66 -71.36
N GLU A 204 123.92 -88.76 -71.73
CA GLU A 204 122.54 -88.80 -72.22
C GLU A 204 121.55 -88.40 -71.11
N GLU A 205 121.76 -88.87 -69.87
CA GLU A 205 120.99 -88.45 -68.68
C GLU A 205 121.18 -86.94 -68.39
N ILE A 206 122.41 -86.42 -68.44
CA ILE A 206 122.69 -84.98 -68.27
C ILE A 206 121.98 -84.14 -69.35
N LEU A 207 121.97 -84.59 -70.61
CA LEU A 207 121.29 -83.89 -71.70
C LEU A 207 119.76 -83.91 -71.55
N GLU A 208 119.18 -85.00 -71.05
CA GLU A 208 117.74 -85.09 -70.81
C GLU A 208 117.31 -84.28 -69.57
N LEU A 209 118.13 -84.27 -68.51
CA LEU A 209 117.95 -83.38 -67.36
C LEU A 209 118.07 -81.90 -67.76
N GLN A 210 118.99 -81.54 -68.67
CA GLN A 210 119.11 -80.19 -69.21
C GLN A 210 117.87 -79.78 -70.00
N ARG A 211 117.40 -80.61 -70.95
CA ARG A 211 116.15 -80.36 -71.69
C ARG A 211 114.97 -80.14 -70.75
N ARG A 212 114.82 -81.00 -69.73
CA ARG A 212 113.75 -80.89 -68.75
C ARG A 212 113.86 -79.61 -67.90
N LEU A 213 115.07 -79.10 -67.65
CA LEU A 213 115.28 -77.80 -67.00
C LEU A 213 114.90 -76.67 -67.96
N ASP A 214 115.33 -76.74 -69.22
CA ASP A 214 115.02 -75.76 -70.28
C ASP A 214 113.50 -75.67 -70.57
N ASP A 215 112.75 -76.77 -70.45
CA ASP A 215 111.27 -76.82 -70.52
C ASP A 215 110.60 -76.27 -69.26
N LEU A 216 111.13 -76.59 -68.07
CA LEU A 216 110.51 -76.19 -66.79
C LEU A 216 110.74 -74.72 -66.46
N THR A 217 111.86 -74.12 -66.84
CA THR A 217 112.16 -72.70 -66.59
C THR A 217 111.12 -71.73 -67.18
N PRO A 218 110.73 -71.79 -68.48
CA PRO A 218 109.68 -70.93 -69.01
C PRO A 218 108.30 -71.28 -68.45
N ALA A 219 108.04 -72.55 -68.10
CA ALA A 219 106.80 -72.96 -67.45
C ALA A 219 106.66 -72.41 -66.01
N LEU A 220 107.77 -72.23 -65.30
CA LEU A 220 107.84 -71.52 -64.01
C LEU A 220 107.65 -70.01 -64.20
N ALA A 221 108.40 -69.38 -65.11
CA ALA A 221 108.27 -67.95 -65.39
C ALA A 221 106.85 -67.55 -65.82
N ALA A 222 106.16 -68.39 -66.61
CA ALA A 222 104.76 -68.18 -66.98
C ALA A 222 103.80 -68.26 -65.77
N LYS A 223 104.06 -69.16 -64.81
CA LYS A 223 103.29 -69.26 -63.56
C LYS A 223 103.57 -68.07 -62.65
N GLU A 224 104.82 -67.63 -62.51
CA GLU A 224 105.20 -66.44 -61.75
C GLU A 224 104.54 -65.18 -62.34
N ALA A 225 104.57 -65.02 -63.67
CA ALA A 225 103.86 -63.93 -64.35
C ALA A 225 102.34 -63.96 -64.09
N ARG A 226 101.69 -65.14 -64.08
CA ARG A 226 100.26 -65.25 -63.74
C ARG A 226 100.00 -64.99 -62.25
N ILE A 227 100.91 -65.35 -61.35
CA ILE A 227 100.83 -64.99 -59.92
C ILE A 227 100.91 -63.47 -59.75
N VAL A 228 101.83 -62.78 -60.43
CA VAL A 228 101.94 -61.31 -60.40
C VAL A 228 100.66 -60.64 -60.94
N GLN A 229 100.09 -61.16 -62.04
CA GLN A 229 98.79 -60.68 -62.54
C GLN A 229 97.67 -60.84 -61.48
N LEU A 230 97.54 -62.03 -60.88
CA LEU A 230 96.53 -62.31 -59.86
C LEU A 230 96.74 -61.47 -58.57
N VAL A 231 97.98 -61.14 -58.22
CA VAL A 231 98.32 -60.23 -57.12
C VAL A 231 97.86 -58.80 -57.43
N ASN A 232 98.10 -58.31 -58.65
CA ASN A 232 97.63 -57.00 -59.08
C ASN A 232 96.08 -56.95 -59.15
N GLU A 233 95.44 -57.97 -59.74
CA GLU A 233 93.98 -58.13 -59.78
C GLU A 233 93.37 -58.12 -58.36
N ARG A 234 94.01 -58.80 -57.40
CA ARG A 234 93.63 -58.78 -55.97
C ARG A 234 93.74 -57.39 -55.35
N ASP A 235 94.82 -56.65 -55.62
CA ASP A 235 95.05 -55.35 -54.98
C ASP A 235 94.17 -54.23 -55.58
N ASP A 236 93.86 -54.33 -56.87
CA ASP A 236 92.79 -53.56 -57.53
C ASP A 236 91.41 -53.84 -56.92
N LEU A 237 91.07 -55.11 -56.67
CA LEU A 237 89.80 -55.47 -56.02
C LEU A 237 89.78 -55.06 -54.54
N THR A 238 90.93 -55.11 -53.85
CA THR A 238 91.07 -54.72 -52.44
C THR A 238 90.96 -53.22 -52.26
N SER A 239 91.54 -52.41 -53.16
CA SER A 239 91.37 -50.95 -53.16
C SER A 239 89.93 -50.56 -53.50
N LYS A 240 89.33 -51.13 -54.56
CA LYS A 240 87.90 -50.95 -54.88
C LYS A 240 87.00 -51.32 -53.69
N SER A 241 87.30 -52.40 -52.98
CA SER A 241 86.58 -52.81 -51.78
C SER A 241 86.68 -51.76 -50.66
N ARG A 242 87.88 -51.25 -50.35
CA ARG A 242 88.06 -50.17 -49.34
C ARG A 242 87.26 -48.93 -49.70
N ASN A 243 87.37 -48.45 -50.95
CA ASN A 243 86.64 -47.28 -51.42
C ASN A 243 85.12 -47.46 -51.29
N LEU A 244 84.59 -48.67 -51.56
CA LEU A 244 83.17 -48.97 -51.35
C LEU A 244 82.77 -49.02 -49.87
N HIS A 245 83.64 -49.51 -48.97
CA HIS A 245 83.39 -49.44 -47.52
C HIS A 245 83.39 -48.00 -47.01
N GLU A 246 84.28 -47.14 -47.52
CA GLU A 246 84.33 -45.71 -47.20
C GLU A 246 83.06 -44.99 -47.69
N ILE A 247 82.60 -45.25 -48.91
CA ILE A 247 81.34 -44.71 -49.45
C ILE A 247 80.13 -45.19 -48.61
N VAL A 248 80.08 -46.48 -48.23
CA VAL A 248 79.01 -47.00 -47.36
C VAL A 248 79.05 -46.38 -45.97
N ALA A 249 80.24 -46.14 -45.40
CA ALA A 249 80.39 -45.46 -44.12
C ALA A 249 79.90 -44.01 -44.19
N GLN A 250 80.21 -43.26 -45.26
CA GLN A 250 79.71 -41.90 -45.47
C GLN A 250 78.18 -41.89 -45.62
N LEU A 251 77.62 -42.75 -46.47
CA LEU A 251 76.16 -42.84 -46.66
C LEU A 251 75.41 -43.23 -45.37
N GLN A 252 76.04 -43.97 -44.46
CA GLN A 252 75.50 -44.24 -43.12
C GLN A 252 75.56 -43.04 -42.17
N LEU A 253 76.49 -42.10 -42.35
CA LEU A 253 76.50 -40.83 -41.62
C LEU A 253 75.42 -39.90 -42.21
N ASP A 254 75.41 -39.72 -43.53
CA ASP A 254 74.41 -38.91 -44.25
C ASP A 254 72.98 -39.33 -43.90
N LEU A 255 72.71 -40.65 -43.82
CA LEU A 255 71.41 -41.19 -43.43
C LEU A 255 71.03 -40.81 -41.99
N ARG A 256 71.94 -40.95 -41.02
CA ARG A 256 71.69 -40.58 -39.62
C ARG A 256 71.47 -39.07 -39.46
N GLU A 257 72.16 -38.25 -40.25
CA GLU A 257 71.92 -36.82 -40.29
C GLU A 257 70.53 -36.49 -40.84
N LYS A 258 70.04 -37.21 -41.87
CA LYS A 258 68.65 -37.10 -42.34
C LYS A 258 67.64 -37.54 -41.28
N GLU A 259 67.83 -38.71 -40.67
CA GLU A 259 66.96 -39.21 -39.59
C GLU A 259 66.88 -38.23 -38.40
N HIS A 260 68.00 -37.60 -38.04
CA HIS A 260 68.03 -36.57 -37.00
C HIS A 260 67.30 -35.28 -37.42
N VAL A 261 67.49 -34.82 -38.67
CA VAL A 261 66.79 -33.66 -39.22
C VAL A 261 65.29 -33.89 -39.33
N ASP A 262 64.86 -35.08 -39.75
CA ASP A 262 63.44 -35.46 -39.85
C ASP A 262 62.79 -35.59 -38.47
N SER A 263 63.55 -36.05 -37.46
CA SER A 263 63.13 -36.00 -36.04
C SER A 263 62.93 -34.57 -35.55
N LEU A 264 63.87 -33.65 -35.84
CA LEU A 264 63.75 -32.22 -35.52
C LEU A 264 62.58 -31.53 -36.26
N TYR A 265 62.29 -31.92 -37.51
CA TYR A 265 61.09 -31.44 -38.21
C TYR A 265 59.80 -32.00 -37.60
N SER A 266 59.79 -33.28 -37.22
CA SER A 266 58.65 -33.92 -36.54
C SER A 266 58.35 -33.24 -35.20
N GLU A 267 59.38 -32.88 -34.43
CA GLU A 267 59.22 -32.10 -33.19
C GLU A 267 58.71 -30.67 -33.43
N LYS A 268 59.21 -29.98 -34.47
CA LYS A 268 58.68 -28.66 -34.84
C LYS A 268 57.21 -28.73 -35.27
N ILE A 269 56.82 -29.78 -36.01
CA ILE A 269 55.41 -30.02 -36.39
C ILE A 269 54.57 -30.32 -35.14
N ARG A 270 55.08 -31.12 -34.19
CA ARG A 270 54.43 -31.36 -32.89
C ARG A 270 54.19 -30.06 -32.13
N SER A 271 55.22 -29.22 -31.96
CA SER A 271 55.10 -27.92 -31.29
C SER A 271 54.11 -26.99 -32.00
N ALA A 272 54.15 -26.92 -33.33
CA ALA A 272 53.21 -26.09 -34.09
C ALA A 272 51.76 -26.58 -33.97
N ASN A 273 51.53 -27.89 -33.86
CA ASN A 273 50.21 -28.44 -33.57
C ASN A 273 49.76 -28.10 -32.13
N GLU A 274 50.65 -28.19 -31.14
CA GLU A 274 50.39 -27.76 -29.76
C GLU A 274 50.06 -26.25 -29.66
N ASP A 275 50.66 -25.41 -30.52
CA ASP A 275 50.30 -23.99 -30.65
C ASP A 275 48.92 -23.81 -31.32
N ILE A 276 48.62 -24.58 -32.36
CA ILE A 276 47.34 -24.54 -33.08
C ILE A 276 46.17 -24.97 -32.20
N GLU A 277 46.31 -26.03 -31.39
CA GLU A 277 45.23 -26.42 -30.47
C GLU A 277 45.02 -25.38 -29.36
N ARG A 278 46.10 -24.80 -28.80
CA ARG A 278 45.97 -23.68 -27.84
C ARG A 278 45.24 -22.47 -28.42
N ALA A 279 45.54 -22.10 -29.67
CA ALA A 279 44.83 -21.03 -30.38
C ALA A 279 43.35 -21.38 -30.68
N ARG A 280 43.02 -22.66 -30.90
CA ARG A 280 41.62 -23.11 -31.05
C ARG A 280 40.85 -23.03 -29.75
N ASP A 281 41.44 -23.45 -28.63
CA ASP A 281 40.83 -23.34 -27.30
C ASP A 281 40.57 -21.88 -26.92
N GLU A 282 41.52 -20.97 -27.19
CA GLU A 282 41.33 -19.53 -26.99
C GLU A 282 40.20 -18.97 -27.88
N VAL A 283 40.15 -19.37 -29.16
CA VAL A 283 39.03 -18.99 -30.06
C VAL A 283 37.68 -19.55 -29.60
N LEU A 284 37.64 -20.74 -28.99
CA LEU A 284 36.43 -21.30 -28.39
C LEU A 284 36.03 -20.55 -27.11
N HIS A 285 37.00 -20.18 -26.26
CA HIS A 285 36.77 -19.35 -25.08
C HIS A 285 36.17 -18.00 -25.46
N LEU A 286 36.81 -17.26 -26.37
CA LEU A 286 36.37 -15.95 -26.86
C LEU A 286 34.99 -16.02 -27.55
N LYS A 287 34.69 -17.11 -28.28
CA LYS A 287 33.32 -17.35 -28.79
C LYS A 287 32.30 -17.52 -27.66
N SER A 288 32.66 -18.26 -26.60
CA SER A 288 31.78 -18.42 -25.43
C SER A 288 31.54 -17.09 -24.69
N GLU A 289 32.54 -16.20 -24.65
CA GLU A 289 32.41 -14.88 -24.05
C GLU A 289 31.60 -13.94 -24.93
N SER A 290 31.84 -13.92 -26.24
CA SER A 290 31.04 -13.18 -27.22
C SER A 290 29.56 -13.57 -27.12
N PHE A 291 29.24 -14.87 -26.99
CA PHE A 291 27.87 -15.34 -26.77
C PHE A 291 27.27 -14.85 -25.44
N LYS A 292 28.04 -14.89 -24.34
CA LYS A 292 27.60 -14.32 -23.03
C LYS A 292 27.36 -12.80 -23.11
N TRP A 293 28.16 -12.07 -23.90
CA TRP A 293 27.97 -10.64 -24.12
C TRP A 293 26.75 -10.34 -25.00
N GLN A 294 26.54 -11.11 -26.07
CA GLN A 294 25.34 -11.00 -26.90
C GLN A 294 24.06 -11.32 -26.12
N GLN A 295 24.06 -12.35 -25.27
CA GLN A 295 22.93 -12.64 -24.39
C GLN A 295 22.62 -11.46 -23.43
N LYS A 296 23.65 -10.84 -22.84
CA LYS A 296 23.47 -9.63 -22.01
C LYS A 296 22.97 -8.43 -22.82
N GLU A 297 23.38 -8.30 -24.07
CA GLU A 297 22.89 -7.24 -24.98
C GLU A 297 21.39 -7.45 -25.27
N ASP A 298 20.97 -8.68 -25.61
CA ASP A 298 19.56 -9.04 -25.79
C ASP A 298 18.72 -8.81 -24.51
N GLU A 299 19.26 -9.18 -23.34
CA GLU A 299 18.62 -8.94 -22.03
C GLU A 299 18.49 -7.44 -21.73
N LEU A 300 19.52 -6.63 -21.97
CA LEU A 300 19.50 -5.18 -21.78
C LEU A 300 18.57 -4.49 -22.80
N LEU A 301 18.54 -4.95 -24.05
CA LEU A 301 17.67 -4.43 -25.09
C LEU A 301 16.19 -4.76 -24.79
N GLY A 302 15.92 -5.97 -24.27
CA GLY A 302 14.62 -6.34 -23.72
C GLY A 302 14.19 -5.42 -22.57
N ASN A 303 15.09 -5.14 -21.61
CA ASN A 303 14.84 -4.21 -20.51
C ASN A 303 14.61 -2.76 -20.98
N LEU A 304 15.33 -2.29 -22.02
CA LEU A 304 15.09 -0.98 -22.62
C LEU A 304 13.72 -0.92 -23.32
N LEU A 305 13.27 -2.01 -23.96
CA LEU A 305 11.93 -2.08 -24.55
C LEU A 305 10.81 -2.10 -23.51
N THR A 306 10.96 -2.82 -22.39
CA THR A 306 9.96 -2.80 -21.30
C THR A 306 9.91 -1.43 -20.63
N LEU A 307 11.04 -0.82 -20.29
CA LEU A 307 11.11 0.55 -19.75
C LEU A 307 10.52 1.59 -20.71
N ARG A 308 10.79 1.49 -22.02
CA ARG A 308 10.20 2.37 -23.05
C ARG A 308 8.68 2.24 -23.13
N ASN A 309 8.15 1.03 -22.96
CA ASN A 309 6.70 0.80 -22.95
C ASN A 309 6.05 1.30 -21.64
N GLN A 310 6.69 1.08 -20.49
CA GLN A 310 6.27 1.65 -19.21
C GLN A 310 6.27 3.19 -19.23
N LEU A 311 7.28 3.82 -19.84
CA LEU A 311 7.34 5.27 -20.02
C LEU A 311 6.20 5.79 -20.91
N LYS A 312 5.92 5.13 -22.04
CA LYS A 312 4.77 5.46 -22.89
C LYS A 312 3.44 5.31 -22.15
N GLU A 313 3.29 4.26 -21.36
CA GLU A 313 2.08 4.03 -20.57
C GLU A 313 1.92 5.10 -19.49
N ALA A 314 2.99 5.45 -18.77
CA ALA A 314 3.00 6.53 -17.78
C ALA A 314 2.69 7.90 -18.41
N GLN A 315 3.22 8.17 -19.60
CA GLN A 315 2.89 9.38 -20.38
C GLN A 315 1.42 9.41 -20.80
N SER A 316 0.86 8.28 -21.25
CA SER A 316 -0.56 8.14 -21.61
C SER A 316 -1.47 8.34 -20.39
N ARG A 317 -1.16 7.68 -19.26
CA ARG A 317 -1.83 7.86 -17.97
C ARG A 317 -1.79 9.33 -17.53
N HIS A 318 -0.61 9.95 -17.48
CA HIS A 318 -0.46 11.37 -17.13
C HIS A 318 -1.24 12.31 -18.06
N SER A 319 -1.30 12.03 -19.36
CA SER A 319 -2.11 12.81 -20.30
C SER A 319 -3.61 12.67 -20.02
N ASN A 320 -4.08 11.47 -19.67
CA ASN A 320 -5.47 11.23 -19.29
C ASN A 320 -5.80 11.88 -17.94
N ASP A 321 -4.92 11.75 -16.95
CA ASP A 321 -5.07 12.36 -15.62
C ASP A 321 -5.11 13.90 -15.72
N LYS A 322 -4.27 14.49 -16.58
CA LYS A 322 -4.29 15.92 -16.88
C LYS A 322 -5.60 16.34 -17.55
N ALA A 323 -6.09 15.59 -18.53
CA ALA A 323 -7.38 15.86 -19.18
C ALA A 323 -8.58 15.70 -18.22
N LEU A 324 -8.53 14.74 -17.29
CA LEU A 324 -9.52 14.58 -16.21
C LEU A 324 -9.45 15.74 -15.20
N HIS A 325 -8.25 16.21 -14.87
CA HIS A 325 -8.06 17.36 -13.98
C HIS A 325 -8.53 18.67 -14.63
N GLU A 326 -8.25 18.88 -15.93
CA GLU A 326 -8.77 20.01 -16.70
C GLU A 326 -10.30 19.96 -16.82
N LYS A 327 -10.87 18.77 -17.07
CA LYS A 327 -12.34 18.59 -17.10
C LYS A 327 -12.98 18.89 -15.75
N THR A 328 -12.45 18.34 -14.66
CA THR A 328 -13.00 18.56 -13.30
C THR A 328 -12.77 19.99 -12.81
N SER A 329 -11.68 20.65 -13.22
CA SER A 329 -11.46 22.08 -13.02
C SER A 329 -12.51 22.91 -13.77
N ALA A 330 -12.76 22.63 -15.05
CA ALA A 330 -13.78 23.30 -15.85
C ALA A 330 -15.22 23.01 -15.41
N GLU A 331 -15.45 21.89 -14.72
CA GLU A 331 -16.73 21.56 -14.07
C GLU A 331 -16.88 22.33 -12.76
N ASN A 332 -15.82 22.42 -11.94
CA ASN A 332 -15.79 23.27 -10.75
C ASN A 332 -15.95 24.77 -11.07
N THR A 333 -15.36 25.29 -12.16
CA THR A 333 -15.58 26.70 -12.55
C THR A 333 -17.03 26.94 -12.98
N LYS A 334 -17.65 26.02 -13.72
CA LYS A 334 -19.08 26.09 -14.06
C LYS A 334 -19.98 26.03 -12.82
N LEU A 335 -19.67 25.16 -11.86
CA LEU A 335 -20.39 25.09 -10.59
C LEU A 335 -20.21 26.36 -9.75
N LEU A 336 -19.06 27.04 -9.83
CA LEU A 336 -18.84 28.36 -9.22
C LEU A 336 -19.59 29.48 -9.94
N GLU A 337 -19.64 29.46 -11.28
CA GLU A 337 -20.45 30.37 -12.10
C GLU A 337 -21.96 30.18 -11.82
N GLU A 338 -22.42 28.94 -11.71
CA GLU A 338 -23.82 28.61 -11.37
C GLU A 338 -24.14 28.99 -9.92
N ASN A 339 -23.26 28.69 -8.96
CA ASN A 339 -23.45 29.06 -7.56
C ASN A 339 -23.42 30.60 -7.36
N THR A 340 -22.50 31.33 -8.00
CA THR A 340 -22.51 32.80 -7.95
C THR A 340 -23.73 33.40 -8.64
N ARG A 341 -24.22 32.82 -9.75
CA ARG A 341 -25.51 33.17 -10.35
C ARG A 341 -26.67 32.92 -9.39
N LEU A 342 -26.76 31.74 -8.76
CA LEU A 342 -27.80 31.39 -7.80
C LEU A 342 -27.75 32.30 -6.56
N LEU A 343 -26.57 32.66 -6.06
CA LEU A 343 -26.41 33.65 -5.00
C LEU A 343 -26.93 35.04 -5.42
N SER A 344 -26.69 35.46 -6.66
CA SER A 344 -27.25 36.72 -7.19
C SER A 344 -28.78 36.65 -7.39
N GLU A 345 -29.31 35.48 -7.74
CA GLU A 345 -30.75 35.20 -7.87
C GLU A 345 -31.43 35.23 -6.48
N ILE A 346 -30.81 34.60 -5.47
CA ILE A 346 -31.22 34.64 -4.07
C ILE A 346 -31.22 36.08 -3.56
N ALA A 347 -30.12 36.82 -3.69
CA ALA A 347 -30.03 38.22 -3.25
C ALA A 347 -31.06 39.13 -3.96
N ARG A 348 -31.36 38.87 -5.24
CA ARG A 348 -32.42 39.55 -6.00
C ARG A 348 -33.81 39.25 -5.44
N ILE A 349 -34.09 38.01 -5.07
CA ILE A 349 -35.36 37.57 -4.46
C ILE A 349 -35.47 38.12 -3.03
N GLU A 350 -34.40 38.09 -2.24
CA GLU A 350 -34.34 38.68 -0.90
C GLU A 350 -34.63 40.18 -0.96
N LEU A 351 -33.98 40.94 -1.86
CA LEU A 351 -34.29 42.36 -2.08
C LEU A 351 -35.72 42.62 -2.59
N SER A 352 -36.36 41.67 -3.29
CA SER A 352 -37.79 41.77 -3.63
C SER A 352 -38.65 41.60 -2.37
N ARG A 353 -38.39 40.56 -1.59
CA ARG A 353 -39.13 40.24 -0.36
C ARG A 353 -38.94 41.29 0.72
N GLU A 354 -37.78 41.93 0.81
CA GLU A 354 -37.54 43.05 1.73
C GLU A 354 -38.37 44.27 1.32
N ARG A 355 -38.44 44.61 0.02
CA ARG A 355 -39.34 45.67 -0.48
C ARG A 355 -40.81 45.33 -0.31
N GLU A 356 -41.19 44.06 -0.49
CA GLU A 356 -42.55 43.56 -0.24
C GLU A 356 -42.91 43.67 1.26
N ARG A 357 -41.97 43.39 2.18
CA ARG A 357 -42.13 43.66 3.62
C ARG A 357 -42.26 45.15 3.90
N GLU A 358 -41.31 45.98 3.45
CA GLU A 358 -41.37 47.43 3.63
C GLU A 358 -42.68 48.01 3.10
N GLN A 359 -43.19 47.51 1.97
CA GLN A 359 -44.45 47.98 1.41
C GLN A 359 -45.65 47.48 2.21
N LEU A 360 -45.65 46.23 2.68
CA LEU A 360 -46.68 45.73 3.59
C LEU A 360 -46.67 46.50 4.92
N GLU A 361 -45.50 46.83 5.45
CA GLU A 361 -45.33 47.65 6.66
C GLU A 361 -45.88 49.06 6.44
N ARG A 362 -45.51 49.74 5.34
CA ARG A 362 -46.12 51.04 4.96
C ARG A 362 -47.63 50.95 4.79
N ASP A 363 -48.13 49.89 4.17
CA ASP A 363 -49.56 49.67 3.95
C ASP A 363 -50.30 49.34 5.27
N PHE A 364 -49.62 48.77 6.26
CA PHE A 364 -50.15 48.56 7.63
C PHE A 364 -50.08 49.84 8.46
N GLU A 365 -48.98 50.59 8.39
CA GLU A 365 -48.83 51.91 9.03
C GLU A 365 -49.87 52.90 8.50
N ALA A 366 -50.13 52.91 7.18
CA ALA A 366 -51.17 53.73 6.57
C ALA A 366 -52.56 53.35 7.09
N LYS A 367 -52.92 52.05 7.09
CA LYS A 367 -54.21 51.58 7.64
C LYS A 367 -54.37 51.90 9.12
N ALA A 368 -53.32 51.70 9.92
CA ALA A 368 -53.32 52.06 11.33
C ALA A 368 -53.41 53.58 11.54
N HIS A 369 -52.82 54.39 10.65
CA HIS A 369 -52.96 55.85 10.68
C HIS A 369 -54.40 56.27 10.35
N ASP A 370 -55.00 55.70 9.31
CA ASP A 370 -56.39 55.96 8.92
C ASP A 370 -57.36 55.53 10.03
N GLU A 371 -57.18 54.35 10.63
CA GLU A 371 -57.95 53.88 11.79
C GLU A 371 -57.77 54.81 13.00
N ILE A 372 -56.54 55.29 13.28
CA ILE A 372 -56.29 56.29 14.33
C ILE A 372 -56.98 57.62 14.02
N VAL A 373 -57.06 58.04 12.75
CA VAL A 373 -57.78 59.25 12.33
C VAL A 373 -59.28 59.08 12.48
N GLU A 374 -59.84 57.94 12.08
CA GLU A 374 -61.26 57.61 12.23
C GLU A 374 -61.65 57.51 13.72
N LEU A 375 -60.86 56.81 14.54
CA LEU A 375 -61.03 56.77 16.01
C LEU A 375 -60.94 58.18 16.63
N ARG A 376 -60.05 59.05 16.15
CA ARG A 376 -60.00 60.47 16.59
C ARG A 376 -61.22 61.28 16.19
N LEU A 377 -61.85 60.98 15.05
CA LEU A 377 -63.12 61.60 14.62
C LEU A 377 -64.28 61.07 15.47
N ASN A 378 -64.35 59.76 15.70
CA ASN A 378 -65.36 59.13 16.55
C ASN A 378 -65.26 59.60 18.01
N VAL A 379 -64.05 59.76 18.56
CA VAL A 379 -63.85 60.37 19.89
C VAL A 379 -64.31 61.84 19.93
N LYS A 380 -64.17 62.62 18.84
CA LYS A 380 -64.75 63.97 18.78
C LYS A 380 -66.28 63.93 18.73
N ALA A 381 -66.87 63.05 17.92
CA ALA A 381 -68.32 62.89 17.80
C ALA A 381 -68.96 62.41 19.11
N HIS A 382 -68.35 61.45 19.80
CA HIS A 382 -68.84 61.02 21.11
C HIS A 382 -68.66 62.10 22.18
N LYS A 383 -67.60 62.93 22.13
CA LYS A 383 -67.48 64.09 23.03
C LYS A 383 -68.57 65.13 22.82
N THR A 384 -68.94 65.46 21.57
CA THR A 384 -70.07 66.36 21.32
C THR A 384 -71.41 65.72 21.71
N GLN A 385 -71.57 64.42 21.51
CA GLN A 385 -72.76 63.66 21.93
C GLN A 385 -72.91 63.57 23.46
N ILE A 386 -71.79 63.42 24.19
CA ILE A 386 -71.75 63.48 25.66
C ILE A 386 -72.17 64.87 26.14
N GLY A 387 -71.62 65.97 25.58
CA GLY A 387 -72.03 67.33 25.97
C GLY A 387 -73.53 67.58 25.77
N ILE A 388 -74.12 67.11 24.67
CA ILE A 388 -75.57 67.20 24.42
C ILE A 388 -76.39 66.38 25.45
N LEU A 389 -75.85 65.26 25.94
CA LEU A 389 -76.49 64.46 27.00
C LEU A 389 -76.31 65.07 28.39
N GLU A 390 -75.17 65.71 28.66
CA GLU A 390 -74.90 66.46 29.90
C GLU A 390 -75.82 67.68 30.02
N GLU A 391 -75.93 68.51 28.98
CA GLU A 391 -76.91 69.63 28.93
C GLU A 391 -78.36 69.15 29.14
N ARG A 392 -78.71 67.99 28.56
CA ARG A 392 -80.05 67.39 28.68
C ARG A 392 -80.30 66.80 30.07
N LEU A 393 -79.27 66.31 30.75
CA LEU A 393 -79.33 65.85 32.14
C LEU A 393 -79.46 67.04 33.09
N GLU A 394 -78.65 68.09 32.91
CA GLU A 394 -78.70 69.37 33.64
C GLU A 394 -80.13 69.97 33.57
N ALA A 395 -80.70 70.06 32.37
CA ALA A 395 -82.07 70.52 32.16
C ALA A 395 -83.14 69.60 32.79
N SER A 396 -82.86 68.31 32.97
CA SER A 396 -83.76 67.40 33.69
C SER A 396 -83.64 67.55 35.21
N ILE A 397 -82.43 67.76 35.74
CA ILE A 397 -82.18 68.03 37.16
C ILE A 397 -82.89 69.33 37.58
N GLN A 398 -82.79 70.38 36.77
CA GLN A 398 -83.48 71.66 37.04
C GLN A 398 -85.00 71.51 37.09
N ARG A 399 -85.62 70.67 36.24
CA ARG A 399 -87.06 70.34 36.35
C ARG A 399 -87.38 69.56 37.61
N CYS A 400 -86.54 68.59 38.01
CA CYS A 400 -86.72 67.86 39.26
C CYS A 400 -86.60 68.77 40.49
N GLU A 401 -85.75 69.80 40.45
CA GLU A 401 -85.70 70.82 41.50
C GLU A 401 -86.93 71.73 41.53
N GLN A 402 -87.49 72.09 40.38
CA GLN A 402 -88.74 72.86 40.30
C GLN A 402 -89.91 72.06 40.89
N LEU A 403 -90.10 70.82 40.44
CA LEU A 403 -91.15 69.92 40.94
C LEU A 403 -91.00 69.61 42.45
N LYS A 404 -89.77 69.54 42.98
CA LYS A 404 -89.54 69.44 44.43
C LYS A 404 -90.05 70.68 45.19
N LYS A 405 -89.72 71.88 44.71
CA LYS A 405 -90.17 73.14 45.33
C LYS A 405 -91.69 73.29 45.28
N GLU A 406 -92.32 72.85 44.19
CA GLU A 406 -93.79 72.80 44.07
C GLU A 406 -94.43 71.79 45.07
N LEU A 407 -93.82 70.61 45.26
CA LEU A 407 -94.25 69.63 46.27
C LEU A 407 -94.04 70.11 47.71
N GLU A 408 -92.96 70.83 48.01
CA GLU A 408 -92.70 71.43 49.33
C GLU A 408 -93.75 72.51 49.67
N VAL A 409 -94.13 73.34 48.69
CA VAL A 409 -95.24 74.30 48.83
C VAL A 409 -96.59 73.58 48.98
N TYR A 410 -96.85 72.51 48.22
CA TYR A 410 -98.09 71.75 48.35
C TYR A 410 -98.24 71.13 49.74
N ASN A 411 -97.21 70.39 50.20
CA ASN A 411 -97.23 69.74 51.52
C ASN A 411 -97.41 70.75 52.67
N THR A 412 -96.72 71.89 52.63
CA THR A 412 -96.88 72.92 53.67
C THR A 412 -98.27 73.55 53.67
N THR A 413 -98.96 73.65 52.53
CA THR A 413 -100.38 74.05 52.49
C THR A 413 -101.34 72.95 52.95
N GLU A 414 -101.06 71.67 52.68
CA GLU A 414 -101.92 70.57 53.14
C GLU A 414 -101.82 70.37 54.65
N ASP A 415 -100.62 70.40 55.24
CA ASP A 415 -100.44 70.25 56.69
C ASP A 415 -101.07 71.42 57.46
N ALA A 416 -100.97 72.66 56.96
CA ALA A 416 -101.71 73.79 57.52
C ALA A 416 -103.24 73.55 57.48
N ALA A 417 -103.76 73.04 56.37
CA ALA A 417 -105.18 72.69 56.23
C ALA A 417 -105.61 71.48 57.08
N ARG A 418 -104.69 70.58 57.45
CA ARG A 418 -104.93 69.48 58.41
C ARG A 418 -104.96 69.99 59.85
N CYS A 419 -104.04 70.87 60.23
CA CYS A 419 -104.02 71.51 61.54
C CYS A 419 -105.32 72.27 61.83
N GLU A 420 -105.80 73.09 60.89
CA GLU A 420 -107.02 73.88 61.12
C GLU A 420 -108.28 72.99 61.19
N ARG A 421 -108.35 71.90 60.42
CA ARG A 421 -109.43 70.90 60.58
C ARG A 421 -109.40 70.20 61.93
N LEU A 422 -108.23 69.79 62.42
CA LEU A 422 -108.06 69.16 63.73
C LEU A 422 -108.37 70.11 64.90
N ARG A 423 -108.20 71.42 64.70
CA ARG A 423 -108.66 72.45 65.62
C ARG A 423 -110.18 72.57 65.61
N ILE A 424 -110.79 72.78 64.45
CA ILE A 424 -112.24 72.93 64.28
C ILE A 424 -113.01 71.70 64.81
N GLN A 425 -112.47 70.49 64.61
CA GLN A 425 -113.05 69.26 65.15
C GLN A 425 -113.09 69.26 66.69
N LYS A 426 -112.01 69.70 67.36
CA LYS A 426 -111.95 69.80 68.83
C LYS A 426 -112.87 70.89 69.38
N GLU A 427 -113.01 72.01 68.66
CA GLU A 427 -113.97 73.07 68.99
C GLU A 427 -115.42 72.54 68.87
N LEU A 428 -115.72 71.72 67.86
CA LEU A 428 -117.01 71.04 67.68
C LEU A 428 -117.31 70.00 68.78
N ASP A 429 -116.35 69.15 69.13
CA ASP A 429 -116.54 68.12 70.15
C ASP A 429 -116.73 68.74 71.55
N ALA A 430 -116.04 69.83 71.86
CA ALA A 430 -116.26 70.62 73.07
C ALA A 430 -117.65 71.27 73.11
N LEU A 431 -118.14 71.78 71.97
CA LEU A 431 -119.50 72.32 71.85
C LEU A 431 -120.57 71.23 71.99
N GLN A 432 -120.33 70.00 71.50
CA GLN A 432 -121.24 68.87 71.76
C GLN A 432 -121.26 68.46 73.24
N ALA A 433 -120.12 68.48 73.94
CA ALA A 433 -120.06 68.20 75.37
C ALA A 433 -120.84 69.25 76.19
N LEU A 434 -120.64 70.54 75.90
CA LEU A 434 -121.41 71.65 76.50
C LEU A 434 -122.91 71.53 76.20
N SER A 435 -123.28 71.23 74.96
CA SER A 435 -124.68 71.04 74.54
C SER A 435 -125.36 69.91 75.31
N ARG A 436 -124.66 68.78 75.53
CA ARG A 436 -125.18 67.67 76.35
C ARG A 436 -125.33 68.05 77.82
N SER A 437 -124.34 68.73 78.41
CA SER A 437 -124.40 69.20 79.80
C SER A 437 -125.57 70.17 80.04
N LEU A 438 -125.69 71.19 79.18
CA LEU A 438 -126.82 72.14 79.21
C LEU A 438 -128.17 71.46 78.96
N SER A 439 -128.22 70.36 78.21
CA SER A 439 -129.45 69.58 77.97
C SER A 439 -129.86 68.74 79.18
N SER A 440 -128.92 68.18 79.94
CA SER A 440 -129.23 67.53 81.24
C SER A 440 -129.64 68.55 82.30
N GLU A 441 -128.99 69.71 82.35
CA GLU A 441 -129.31 70.80 83.28
C GLU A 441 -130.69 71.40 82.97
N ASN A 442 -131.03 71.61 81.69
CA ASN A 442 -132.38 71.97 81.24
C ASN A 442 -133.44 70.89 81.52
N ARG A 443 -133.05 69.67 81.88
CA ARG A 443 -133.99 68.61 82.28
C ARG A 443 -134.29 68.69 83.77
N SER A 444 -133.26 68.81 84.62
CA SER A 444 -133.43 69.12 86.05
C SER A 444 -134.28 70.38 86.23
N LEU A 445 -133.92 71.49 85.58
CA LEU A 445 -134.65 72.75 85.67
C LEU A 445 -136.11 72.69 85.17
N ARG A 446 -136.52 71.63 84.45
CA ARG A 446 -137.93 71.38 84.10
C ARG A 446 -138.64 70.52 85.15
N GLU A 447 -137.96 69.52 85.70
CA GLU A 447 -138.47 68.67 86.77
C GLU A 447 -138.60 69.48 88.09
N ASP A 448 -137.60 70.31 88.42
CA ASP A 448 -137.64 71.32 89.48
C ASP A 448 -138.76 72.36 89.24
N LYS A 449 -138.98 72.79 87.99
CA LYS A 449 -140.10 73.67 87.64
C LYS A 449 -141.46 73.01 87.87
N VAL A 450 -141.61 71.71 87.60
CA VAL A 450 -142.86 70.98 87.88
C VAL A 450 -143.08 70.86 89.38
N LEU A 451 -142.08 70.47 90.17
CA LEU A 451 -142.19 70.41 91.64
C LEU A 451 -142.44 71.79 92.28
N LEU A 452 -141.95 72.88 91.68
CA LEU A 452 -142.29 74.24 92.07
C LEU A 452 -143.69 74.65 91.61
N ALA A 453 -144.15 74.19 90.44
CA ALA A 453 -145.52 74.41 89.98
C ALA A 453 -146.55 73.68 90.86
N GLU A 454 -146.30 72.43 91.27
CA GLU A 454 -147.14 71.68 92.21
C GLU A 454 -147.19 72.35 93.60
N LYS A 455 -146.09 72.98 94.04
CA LYS A 455 -146.07 73.82 95.24
C LYS A 455 -146.79 75.15 95.07
N ILE A 456 -146.76 75.74 93.89
CA ILE A 456 -147.52 76.96 93.57
C ILE A 456 -149.01 76.61 93.52
N GLU A 457 -149.43 75.58 92.80
CA GLU A 457 -150.82 75.13 92.69
C GLU A 457 -151.42 74.72 94.05
N THR A 458 -150.65 74.07 94.93
CA THR A 458 -151.12 73.77 96.29
C THR A 458 -151.22 75.00 97.20
N LEU A 459 -150.40 76.04 96.97
CA LEU A 459 -150.54 77.34 97.64
C LEU A 459 -151.67 78.19 97.04
N GLU A 460 -151.86 78.17 95.72
CA GLU A 460 -152.95 78.84 95.00
C GLU A 460 -154.31 78.26 95.41
N ASN A 461 -154.46 76.94 95.49
CA ASN A 461 -155.68 76.32 96.02
C ASN A 461 -155.91 76.65 97.51
N LEU A 462 -154.85 76.83 98.30
CA LEU A 462 -154.96 77.31 99.69
C LEU A 462 -155.38 78.79 99.75
N ILE A 463 -154.91 79.62 98.80
CA ILE A 463 -155.31 81.02 98.63
C ILE A 463 -156.77 81.10 98.20
N VAL A 464 -157.22 80.36 97.18
CA VAL A 464 -158.62 80.30 96.75
C VAL A 464 -159.54 79.79 97.87
N SER A 465 -159.08 78.83 98.69
CA SER A 465 -159.79 78.40 99.90
C SER A 465 -159.90 79.50 100.97
N LYS A 466 -159.01 80.49 100.98
CA LYS A 466 -159.07 81.66 101.86
C LYS A 466 -159.88 82.81 101.26
N GLU A 467 -159.76 83.03 99.96
CA GLU A 467 -160.52 84.03 99.20
C GLU A 467 -162.01 83.71 99.21
N ASN A 468 -162.41 82.45 99.02
CA ASN A 468 -163.83 82.06 99.13
C ASN A 468 -164.37 82.21 100.57
N ALA A 469 -163.54 81.96 101.60
CA ALA A 469 -163.92 82.22 103.00
C ALA A 469 -163.96 83.72 103.34
N ILE A 470 -163.34 84.58 102.51
CA ILE A 470 -163.49 86.04 102.58
C ILE A 470 -164.78 86.44 101.82
N ALA A 471 -165.04 85.89 100.64
CA ALA A 471 -166.26 86.15 99.86
C ALA A 471 -167.54 85.74 100.63
N GLU A 472 -167.54 84.62 101.36
CA GLU A 472 -168.63 84.25 102.26
C GLU A 472 -168.83 85.28 103.39
N MET A 473 -167.77 85.92 103.89
CA MET A 473 -167.89 87.04 104.82
C MET A 473 -168.33 88.34 104.16
N GLU A 474 -167.99 88.57 102.88
CA GLU A 474 -168.48 89.72 102.11
C GLU A 474 -169.97 89.62 101.83
N ASP A 475 -170.51 88.44 101.47
CA ASP A 475 -171.96 88.25 101.33
C ASP A 475 -172.71 88.39 102.68
N ILE A 476 -172.08 88.01 103.80
CA ILE A 476 -172.58 88.27 105.17
C ILE A 476 -172.53 89.78 105.54
N LEU A 477 -171.73 90.59 104.85
CA LEU A 477 -171.76 92.06 104.96
C LEU A 477 -172.78 92.69 104.00
N ILE A 478 -172.86 92.22 102.76
CA ILE A 478 -173.80 92.71 101.74
C ILE A 478 -175.26 92.47 102.17
N THR A 479 -175.56 91.34 102.79
CA THR A 479 -176.87 91.09 103.43
C THR A 479 -177.17 92.12 104.52
N LYS A 480 -176.21 92.41 105.42
CA LYS A 480 -176.40 93.42 106.48
C LYS A 480 -176.54 94.86 105.98
N ASP A 481 -175.84 95.26 104.93
CA ASP A 481 -175.99 96.61 104.38
C ASP A 481 -177.30 96.78 103.61
N LYS A 482 -177.87 95.70 103.07
CA LYS A 482 -179.22 95.72 102.47
C LYS A 482 -180.31 95.97 103.51
N ASP A 483 -180.26 95.23 104.62
CA ASP A 483 -181.17 95.38 105.76
C ASP A 483 -180.99 96.77 106.43
N ARG A 484 -179.75 97.29 106.47
CA ARG A 484 -179.45 98.65 106.92
C ARG A 484 -180.03 99.75 106.01
N GLN A 485 -180.20 99.46 104.72
CA GLN A 485 -180.77 100.39 103.74
C GLN A 485 -182.31 100.38 103.73
N GLU A 486 -182.98 99.33 104.23
CA GLU A 486 -184.45 99.32 104.42
C GLU A 486 -184.93 100.53 105.23
N ALA A 487 -184.25 100.80 106.34
CA ALA A 487 -184.72 101.71 107.39
C ALA A 487 -184.77 103.18 106.95
N MET A 488 -183.90 103.62 106.03
CA MET A 488 -183.77 105.05 105.72
C MET A 488 -184.83 105.56 104.73
N ASN A 489 -185.30 104.73 103.80
CA ASN A 489 -186.30 105.14 102.81
C ASN A 489 -187.71 105.28 103.41
N SER A 490 -188.06 104.43 104.39
CA SER A 490 -189.29 104.62 105.18
C SER A 490 -189.27 105.92 105.99
N ALA A 491 -188.09 106.40 106.40
CA ALA A 491 -187.94 107.58 107.25
C ALA A 491 -188.08 108.93 106.51
N MET A 492 -187.75 109.02 105.22
CA MET A 492 -187.77 110.30 104.50
C MET A 492 -189.12 110.70 103.88
N GLU A 493 -189.93 109.76 103.37
CA GLU A 493 -191.24 110.13 102.80
C GLU A 493 -192.28 110.47 103.90
N GLU A 494 -192.10 109.95 105.14
CA GLU A 494 -192.86 110.43 106.29
C GLU A 494 -192.59 111.91 106.62
N LEU A 495 -191.40 112.43 106.29
CA LEU A 495 -191.08 113.85 106.51
C LEU A 495 -191.75 114.79 105.49
N ARG A 496 -192.25 114.27 104.37
CA ARG A 496 -193.19 114.97 103.46
C ARG A 496 -194.65 114.84 103.88
N LYS A 497 -194.96 113.98 104.84
CA LYS A 497 -196.32 113.69 105.34
C LYS A 497 -196.87 114.80 106.24
N GLN A 498 -196.12 115.88 106.52
CA GLN A 498 -196.45 116.83 107.59
C GLN A 498 -196.49 118.31 107.16
N THR A 499 -195.84 118.67 106.03
CA THR A 499 -195.88 120.00 105.41
C THR A 499 -196.22 119.88 103.93
N GLN A 500 -197.37 120.37 103.43
CA GLN A 500 -198.58 120.85 104.10
C GLN A 500 -199.78 120.39 103.25
N ARG A 501 -200.85 119.73 103.72
CA ARG A 501 -201.27 119.11 105.00
C ARG A 501 -201.53 119.98 106.25
N GLU A 502 -200.87 121.11 106.41
CA GLU A 502 -201.56 122.28 106.97
C GLU A 502 -202.47 122.76 105.81
N LYS A 503 -203.77 122.97 106.02
CA LYS A 503 -204.31 124.19 106.61
C LYS A 503 -203.64 125.43 105.97
N SER A 504 -204.39 126.37 105.44
CA SER A 504 -205.55 126.93 106.11
C SER A 504 -206.65 127.25 105.10
N SER A 505 -207.90 126.98 105.44
CA SER A 505 -208.67 128.01 106.16
C SER A 505 -208.36 129.43 105.66
N LYS A 506 -208.93 129.73 104.50
CA LYS A 506 -209.67 130.97 104.26
C LYS A 506 -208.91 132.28 104.56
N LYS A 507 -208.56 132.96 103.46
CA LYS A 507 -209.26 134.19 103.03
C LYS A 507 -209.21 135.36 104.02
N SER A 508 -208.58 136.45 103.59
CA SER A 508 -208.41 137.72 104.32
C SER A 508 -207.31 137.64 105.39
N ALA A 509 -206.46 138.66 105.61
CA ALA A 509 -206.37 139.98 105.00
C ALA A 509 -204.88 140.38 104.95
N ASN A 510 -204.33 141.12 103.99
CA ASN A 510 -204.84 142.23 103.18
C ASN A 510 -204.17 142.21 101.78
N LEU A 511 -204.56 142.98 100.76
CA LEU A 511 -205.48 144.13 100.74
C LEU A 511 -206.86 143.69 100.20
N ARG A 512 -207.96 143.83 100.94
CA ARG A 512 -208.69 145.10 101.20
C ARG A 512 -208.86 145.95 99.94
N PHE A 513 -209.97 145.75 99.23
CA PHE A 513 -210.91 146.85 98.89
C PHE A 513 -212.28 146.44 98.28
N ARG A 514 -212.58 145.14 98.06
CA ARG A 514 -213.83 144.69 97.39
C ARG A 514 -214.36 143.32 97.91
N SER A 515 -214.57 143.10 99.21
CA SER A 515 -215.49 143.81 100.12
C SER A 515 -216.96 143.80 99.67
N LEU A 516 -217.75 142.79 100.08
CA LEU A 516 -218.83 142.99 101.06
C LEU A 516 -219.57 141.70 101.44
N GLU A 517 -220.01 140.91 100.47
CA GLU A 517 -220.97 139.82 100.72
C GLU A 517 -220.31 138.64 101.47
N PHE A 518 -220.66 138.37 102.75
CA PHE A 518 -221.90 137.82 103.32
C PHE A 518 -222.25 136.40 102.82
N LYS A 519 -222.90 135.51 103.58
CA LYS A 519 -222.91 135.21 105.04
C LYS A 519 -223.76 133.98 105.36
N GLU A 520 -224.55 133.49 104.40
CA GLU A 520 -225.63 132.53 104.60
C GLU A 520 -225.35 131.15 103.95
N LEU A 521 -226.09 130.12 104.39
CA LEU A 521 -226.26 128.79 103.77
C LEU A 521 -224.96 127.95 103.56
N SER A 522 -224.61 126.90 104.32
CA SER A 522 -225.13 126.35 105.58
C SER A 522 -226.57 125.78 105.62
N ARG A 523 -227.19 125.38 104.49
CA ARG A 523 -228.58 124.87 104.49
C ARG A 523 -228.90 123.62 103.63
N ARG A 524 -228.16 123.33 102.56
CA ARG A 524 -228.48 122.21 101.62
C ARG A 524 -227.28 121.28 101.50
N VAL A 525 -227.40 119.96 101.68
CA VAL A 525 -228.55 119.04 101.93
C VAL A 525 -229.52 118.83 100.77
N LYS A 526 -230.51 119.71 100.59
CA LYS A 526 -231.86 119.25 100.16
C LYS A 526 -232.12 119.20 98.65
N GLU A 527 -231.34 119.93 97.87
CA GLU A 527 -231.62 120.38 96.50
C GLU A 527 -230.27 120.69 95.83
N LEU A 528 -229.99 120.41 94.55
CA LEU A 528 -230.68 119.72 93.44
C LEU A 528 -229.57 118.97 92.66
N SER A 529 -229.77 117.74 92.17
CA SER A 529 -230.41 117.36 90.90
C SER A 529 -229.75 117.92 89.63
N ALA A 530 -229.69 117.04 88.61
CA ALA A 530 -229.25 117.32 87.25
C ALA A 530 -227.77 117.78 87.15
N SER A 531 -227.26 117.92 85.92
CA SER A 531 -226.89 119.19 85.29
C SER A 531 -225.72 119.95 85.94
N LEU A 532 -224.67 120.32 85.19
CA LEU A 532 -224.41 120.07 83.76
C LEU A 532 -222.91 120.31 83.49
N ASP A 533 -222.42 119.70 82.40
CA ASP A 533 -221.53 120.25 81.36
C ASP A 533 -220.36 121.22 81.65
N HIS A 534 -219.40 121.13 80.71
CA HIS A 534 -218.61 122.24 80.15
C HIS A 534 -217.36 122.70 80.97
N VAL A 535 -216.13 122.66 80.43
CA VAL A 535 -215.46 123.43 79.32
C VAL A 535 -214.48 124.44 79.95
N ASP A 536 -213.25 124.68 79.48
CA ASP A 536 -212.49 124.13 78.32
C ASP A 536 -210.96 124.31 78.54
N ASP A 537 -210.15 123.83 77.57
CA ASP A 537 -208.85 124.40 77.13
C ASP A 537 -207.61 124.42 78.08
N LEU A 538 -206.32 124.35 77.65
CA LEU A 538 -205.68 124.15 76.32
C LEU A 538 -204.20 123.67 76.47
N GLN A 539 -203.72 122.77 75.58
CA GLN A 539 -202.31 122.60 75.07
C GLN A 539 -201.13 122.29 76.05
N THR A 540 -200.01 121.62 75.69
CA THR A 540 -199.55 120.91 74.46
C THR A 540 -198.38 119.93 74.78
N LYS A 541 -198.30 118.77 74.07
CA LYS A 541 -197.11 118.05 73.49
C LYS A 541 -195.90 117.65 74.39
N ILE A 542 -195.07 116.62 74.12
CA ILE A 542 -195.14 115.35 73.34
C ILE A 542 -194.06 114.37 73.90
N ALA A 543 -194.07 113.11 73.47
CA ALA A 543 -193.29 111.97 74.00
C ALA A 543 -191.78 111.89 73.65
N THR A 544 -191.21 110.69 73.87
CA THR A 544 -190.01 110.03 73.30
C THR A 544 -188.61 110.18 73.92
N SER A 545 -188.06 109.00 74.27
CA SER A 545 -186.76 108.43 73.84
C SER A 545 -185.40 108.88 74.43
N ASP A 546 -184.65 107.85 74.86
CA ASP A 546 -183.28 107.52 74.41
C ASP A 546 -182.04 108.27 74.98
N SER A 547 -180.98 107.46 75.14
CA SER A 547 -179.57 107.80 75.04
C SER A 547 -178.83 108.54 76.17
N LYS A 548 -177.49 108.39 76.08
CA LYS A 548 -176.43 109.29 76.56
C LYS A 548 -176.15 109.26 78.08
N LYS A 549 -175.01 108.71 78.51
CA LYS A 549 -173.60 109.21 78.41
C LYS A 549 -173.22 109.83 79.78
N GLU A 550 -171.98 110.17 80.14
CA GLU A 550 -170.72 110.50 79.42
C GLU A 550 -169.57 110.25 80.44
N HIS A 551 -168.32 109.87 80.15
CA HIS A 551 -167.53 109.48 78.96
C HIS A 551 -166.52 108.41 79.52
N VAL A 552 -166.13 107.26 78.94
CA VAL A 552 -165.64 106.91 77.58
C VAL A 552 -164.38 107.73 77.21
N PRO A 553 -163.27 107.17 76.68
CA PRO A 553 -162.74 105.79 76.77
C PRO A 553 -161.18 105.84 76.93
N PRO A 554 -160.31 105.20 76.11
CA PRO A 554 -160.11 103.78 75.77
C PRO A 554 -158.67 103.28 76.14
N SER A 555 -158.27 102.17 75.52
CA SER A 555 -156.96 101.75 74.94
C SER A 555 -155.76 102.75 74.90
N THR A 556 -154.51 102.35 74.58
CA THR A 556 -154.07 101.41 73.51
C THR A 556 -152.60 100.96 73.65
N GLU A 557 -152.19 100.01 72.79
CA GLU A 557 -150.87 99.70 72.19
C GLU A 557 -149.64 100.63 72.43
N ILE A 558 -148.40 100.11 72.28
CA ILE A 558 -147.51 100.39 71.10
C ILE A 558 -146.09 99.74 71.20
N SER A 559 -145.70 99.11 70.09
CA SER A 559 -144.38 98.79 69.45
C SER A 559 -142.99 99.22 69.99
N GLY A 560 -141.96 98.38 69.69
CA GLY A 560 -140.62 98.78 69.16
C GLY A 560 -139.40 98.82 70.12
N THR A 561 -138.11 99.03 69.71
CA THR A 561 -137.37 98.73 68.44
C THR A 561 -135.83 99.06 68.55
N TYR A 562 -134.98 98.42 67.72
CA TYR A 562 -133.72 98.93 67.05
C TYR A 562 -132.34 99.26 67.75
N TYR A 563 -131.25 98.66 67.17
CA TYR A 563 -129.98 99.24 66.62
C TYR A 563 -128.62 99.61 67.36
N ARG A 564 -127.50 99.12 66.75
CA ARG A 564 -126.21 99.78 66.28
C ARG A 564 -124.94 100.09 67.15
N ARG A 565 -123.77 99.58 66.66
CA ARG A 565 -122.42 100.22 66.41
C ARG A 565 -121.53 100.66 67.63
N LEU A 566 -120.19 100.90 67.57
CA LEU A 566 -119.15 101.02 66.48
C LEU A 566 -117.67 100.88 67.01
N SER A 567 -116.70 100.41 66.17
CA SER A 567 -115.22 100.71 66.13
C SER A 567 -114.29 100.29 67.33
N SER A 568 -112.93 100.12 67.27
CA SER A 568 -111.81 100.57 66.37
C SER A 568 -110.54 99.63 66.29
N ILE A 569 -109.72 99.85 65.23
CA ILE A 569 -108.35 99.43 64.73
C ILE A 569 -107.11 99.60 65.73
N PRO A 570 -105.76 99.39 65.43
CA PRO A 570 -104.95 98.98 64.21
C PRO A 570 -103.59 98.12 64.30
N GLU A 571 -103.09 97.62 63.14
CA GLU A 571 -101.69 97.55 62.51
C GLU A 571 -100.41 96.69 62.90
N SER A 572 -99.70 96.19 61.83
CA SER A 572 -98.21 95.94 61.61
C SER A 572 -97.50 94.56 61.94
N MET A 573 -96.27 94.13 61.47
CA MET A 573 -95.49 94.20 60.17
C MET A 573 -94.20 93.26 60.06
N LEU A 574 -93.79 92.86 58.82
CA LEU A 574 -92.42 92.51 58.24
C LEU A 574 -91.55 91.23 58.58
N SER A 575 -90.42 90.99 57.83
CA SER A 575 -89.56 89.76 57.65
C SER A 575 -88.11 90.13 57.08
N PRO A 576 -87.17 89.35 56.39
CA PRO A 576 -86.98 87.92 55.94
C PRO A 576 -85.49 87.30 55.83
N ARG A 577 -85.28 86.13 55.12
CA ARG A 577 -84.17 85.69 54.15
C ARG A 577 -82.96 84.69 54.43
N HIS A 578 -82.65 83.85 53.39
CA HIS A 578 -81.37 83.24 52.84
C HIS A 578 -80.53 82.10 53.55
N ALA A 579 -79.59 81.29 52.95
CA ALA A 579 -79.40 80.61 51.61
C ALA A 579 -78.13 79.65 51.44
N SER A 580 -78.27 78.49 50.73
CA SER A 580 -77.37 77.69 49.79
C SER A 580 -75.87 77.19 49.97
N GLN A 581 -75.65 75.85 49.76
CA GLN A 581 -74.69 75.05 48.88
C GLN A 581 -73.11 74.87 48.96
N LYS A 582 -72.66 73.58 48.76
CA LYS A 582 -71.60 72.95 47.84
C LYS A 582 -70.03 72.83 48.05
N GLU A 583 -69.53 71.58 47.89
CA GLU A 583 -68.42 71.01 47.01
C GLU A 583 -66.86 71.06 47.21
N SER A 584 -66.14 70.26 46.38
CA SER A 584 -64.66 70.07 46.14
C SER A 584 -63.92 68.95 46.94
N SER A 585 -62.76 68.34 46.57
CA SER A 585 -61.84 68.34 45.38
C SER A 585 -61.08 66.96 45.18
N CYS A 586 -59.89 66.85 44.52
CA CYS A 586 -59.37 65.57 43.91
C CYS A 586 -57.82 65.46 43.62
N SER A 587 -57.33 64.28 43.13
CA SER A 587 -56.00 63.91 42.48
C SER A 587 -54.91 63.19 43.33
N LYS A 588 -53.83 62.49 42.84
CA LYS A 588 -53.14 62.35 41.50
C LYS A 588 -52.23 61.05 41.38
N CYS A 589 -51.43 60.86 40.32
CA CYS A 589 -50.77 59.58 39.88
C CYS A 589 -49.21 59.63 39.68
N SER A 590 -48.50 58.48 39.45
CA SER A 590 -47.42 58.29 38.39
C SER A 590 -46.50 57.03 38.46
N VAL A 591 -46.13 56.44 37.27
CA VAL A 591 -44.80 55.85 36.83
C VAL A 591 -44.28 54.54 37.51
N ILE A 592 -44.14 53.37 36.81
CA ILE A 592 -43.09 52.88 35.84
C ILE A 592 -41.72 52.67 36.51
N ASP A 593 -40.88 51.64 36.29
CA ASP A 593 -40.88 50.23 35.84
C ASP A 593 -39.37 49.85 35.80
N ASP A 594 -39.00 48.55 35.90
CA ASP A 594 -37.62 48.14 36.21
C ASP A 594 -37.14 46.92 35.37
N VAL A 595 -35.91 46.44 35.62
CA VAL A 595 -35.35 45.14 35.14
C VAL A 595 -34.82 45.07 33.69
N ILE A 596 -33.67 45.71 33.42
CA ILE A 596 -32.72 45.29 32.34
C ILE A 596 -31.31 45.04 32.93
N GLU A 597 -31.22 44.44 34.11
CA GLU A 597 -29.95 44.20 34.83
C GLU A 597 -29.67 42.71 35.16
N MET A 598 -29.96 41.77 34.24
CA MET A 598 -29.76 40.33 34.49
C MET A 598 -29.06 39.49 33.40
N THR A 599 -28.63 40.08 32.27
CA THR A 599 -28.10 39.31 31.12
C THR A 599 -26.67 39.62 30.67
N GLN A 600 -25.88 40.40 31.44
CA GLN A 600 -24.47 40.70 31.11
C GLN A 600 -23.45 39.57 31.37
N LYS A 601 -23.86 38.32 31.66
CA LYS A 601 -22.97 37.28 32.23
C LYS A 601 -22.81 35.95 31.46
N ALA A 602 -23.32 35.84 30.23
CA ALA A 602 -23.22 34.60 29.43
C ALA A 602 -22.39 34.70 28.12
N THR A 603 -22.09 35.90 27.63
CA THR A 603 -21.64 36.15 26.24
C THR A 603 -20.11 36.21 26.05
N LYS A 604 -19.32 35.49 26.87
CA LYS A 604 -17.84 35.60 26.87
C LYS A 604 -17.04 34.27 26.82
N ALA A 605 -17.66 33.14 26.47
CA ALA A 605 -16.99 31.84 26.50
C ALA A 605 -17.20 30.90 25.28
N LEU A 606 -18.16 31.18 24.38
CA LEU A 606 -18.49 30.27 23.26
C LEU A 606 -18.73 31.04 21.95
N VAL A 607 -18.41 30.39 20.82
CA VAL A 607 -18.43 30.89 19.43
C VAL A 607 -17.31 31.91 19.13
N LYS A 608 -16.06 31.50 18.88
CA LYS A 608 -15.66 30.75 17.66
C LYS A 608 -14.55 29.73 17.91
N LYS A 609 -14.95 28.45 17.96
CA LYS A 609 -14.36 27.43 17.09
C LYS A 609 -15.23 27.35 15.82
#